data_AF-A0A661WMP8-F1
#
_entry.id   AF-A0A661WMP8-F1
#
_cell.length_a   1.000
_cell.length_b   1.000
_cell.length_c   1.000
_cell.angle_alpha   90.00
_cell.angle_beta   90.00
_cell.angle_gamma   90.00
#
_symmetry.space_group_name_H-M   'P 1'
#
loop_
_entity.id
_entity.type
_entity.pdbx_description
1 polymer ?
#
loop_
_entity_poly.entity_id
_entity_poly.type
_entity_poly.pdbx_seq_one_letter_code
_entity_poly.pdbx_strand_id
1 'polypeptide(L)'
;LIKNALIDNNYISKQIDYLRNLAGEENLTRNSELETVKIRMDRPFAWWPSFNASKYFYASDLLICGRENSYIAVKMLSNRTAGPESGNGSGKKNYHFGEGSTMIFGTGEEYVDARIGWNYRAIPGTTVEQKNDTLPLVDWGLHGNSDNEFAGGISDGHNAACAFKLDRAYSYSTVTANKSYFFYDNEFIALGSKINKHPPFPGNEVWTTIDQPERVSDITYFLDGKLNTIPLAKSVQTNFNNIKNGAWFHHGNKGYIIFPDNDGVNIKLWAENRSGDWHDLDDRYSPGDIQTVNIFQLSVNHKINPQNKKYAYLVNPNIELEDMSNYWENIPVSVLENSEKIQAVKNNSNLAQLIFYSPGEIAVDNNLTVAVDRAAVVMLNENLDTLQITLADPNQKETQIVMNVSAELSCETNIFLDLTNNTTEIIFDLPQGLFLGKSVTYNFEIIPEPFTFFNFLFFLLYYAKNRN
;
A
#
# COMPACT_ATOMS: atom_id res chain seq x y z
N LEU A 1 7.43 16.76 -23.08
CA LEU A 1 6.23 17.60 -23.36
C LEU A 1 5.40 17.96 -22.11
N ILE A 2 5.62 17.34 -20.93
CA ILE A 2 4.81 17.54 -19.72
C ILE A 2 5.62 18.19 -18.56
N LYS A 3 6.48 19.18 -18.83
CA LYS A 3 7.16 19.93 -17.75
C LYS A 3 6.37 21.16 -17.26
N ASN A 4 5.39 21.65 -18.03
CA ASN A 4 4.64 22.89 -17.73
C ASN A 4 3.17 22.69 -17.33
N ALA A 5 2.71 21.43 -17.17
CA ALA A 5 1.33 21.11 -16.85
C ALA A 5 0.81 21.71 -15.53
N LEU A 6 1.72 22.11 -14.63
CA LEU A 6 1.37 22.67 -13.31
C LEU A 6 0.93 24.15 -13.35
N ILE A 7 1.06 24.84 -14.48
CA ILE A 7 0.90 26.31 -14.54
C ILE A 7 -0.38 26.74 -15.29
N ASP A 8 -0.93 25.91 -16.18
CA ASP A 8 -2.11 26.26 -16.98
C ASP A 8 -2.93 25.00 -17.30
N ASN A 9 -4.12 24.86 -16.71
CA ASN A 9 -5.03 23.76 -17.03
C ASN A 9 -5.35 23.70 -18.54
N ASN A 10 -5.38 24.85 -19.22
CA ASN A 10 -5.60 24.88 -20.67
C ASN A 10 -4.42 24.29 -21.46
N TYR A 11 -3.22 24.21 -20.89
CA TYR A 11 -2.07 23.64 -21.58
C TYR A 11 -2.30 22.16 -21.87
N ILE A 12 -2.70 21.36 -20.88
CA ILE A 12 -2.96 19.92 -21.09
C ILE A 12 -4.12 19.72 -22.05
N SER A 13 -5.22 20.47 -21.90
CA SER A 13 -6.37 20.39 -22.83
C SER A 13 -5.95 20.67 -24.28
N LYS A 14 -5.11 21.71 -24.50
CA LYS A 14 -4.56 22.02 -25.84
C LYS A 14 -3.62 20.94 -26.37
N GLN A 15 -2.83 20.30 -25.52
CA GLN A 15 -1.97 19.19 -25.93
C GLN A 15 -2.80 17.96 -26.36
N ILE A 16 -3.89 17.68 -25.65
CA ILE A 16 -4.83 16.61 -26.02
C ILE A 16 -5.43 16.91 -27.40
N ASP A 17 -5.90 18.13 -27.63
CA ASP A 17 -6.44 18.54 -28.93
C ASP A 17 -5.40 18.46 -30.04
N TYR A 18 -4.17 18.88 -29.78
CA TYR A 18 -3.08 18.76 -30.75
C TYR A 18 -2.80 17.31 -31.14
N LEU A 19 -2.72 16.40 -30.16
CA LEU A 19 -2.52 14.97 -30.43
C LEU A 19 -3.67 14.36 -31.23
N ARG A 20 -4.92 14.74 -30.92
CA ARG A 20 -6.10 14.28 -31.64
C ARG A 20 -6.14 14.81 -33.07
N ASN A 21 -5.79 16.08 -33.27
CA ASN A 21 -5.69 16.68 -34.60
C ASN A 21 -4.60 16.02 -35.45
N LEU A 22 -3.46 15.64 -34.83
CA LEU A 22 -2.41 14.88 -35.51
C LEU A 22 -2.86 13.47 -35.91
N ALA A 23 -3.70 12.83 -35.08
CA ALA A 23 -4.26 11.51 -35.39
C ALA A 23 -5.29 11.56 -36.53
N GLY A 24 -5.93 12.71 -36.76
CA GLY A 24 -6.85 12.91 -37.88
C GLY A 24 -8.11 12.05 -37.76
N GLU A 25 -8.38 11.22 -38.76
CA GLU A 25 -9.50 10.26 -38.75
C GLU A 25 -9.20 9.02 -37.89
N GLU A 26 -7.93 8.78 -37.56
CA GLU A 26 -7.55 7.70 -36.64
C GLU A 26 -7.74 8.15 -35.18
N ASN A 27 -8.10 7.21 -34.31
CA ASN A 27 -8.19 7.48 -32.88
C ASN A 27 -6.87 7.18 -32.18
N LEU A 28 -6.47 8.05 -31.26
CA LEU A 28 -5.39 7.75 -30.31
C LEU A 28 -5.72 6.47 -29.53
N THR A 29 -4.71 5.63 -29.25
CA THR A 29 -4.88 4.40 -28.46
C THR A 29 -5.55 4.63 -27.10
N ARG A 30 -5.38 5.82 -26.51
CA ARG A 30 -5.97 6.23 -25.22
C ARG A 30 -6.95 7.40 -25.36
N ASN A 31 -7.61 7.55 -26.52
CA ASN A 31 -8.44 8.71 -26.84
C ASN A 31 -9.53 8.98 -25.79
N SER A 32 -10.28 7.96 -25.36
CA SER A 32 -11.35 8.10 -24.36
C SER A 32 -10.86 8.60 -22.99
N GLU A 33 -9.69 8.13 -22.56
CA GLU A 33 -9.08 8.56 -21.31
C GLU A 33 -8.61 10.02 -21.41
N LEU A 34 -8.00 10.40 -22.53
CA LEU A 34 -7.59 11.78 -22.79
C LEU A 34 -8.80 12.72 -22.83
N GLU A 35 -9.91 12.32 -23.46
CA GLU A 35 -11.16 13.09 -23.43
C GLU A 35 -11.69 13.29 -22.00
N THR A 36 -11.63 12.24 -21.18
CA THR A 36 -12.06 12.32 -19.78
C THR A 36 -11.18 13.30 -18.99
N VAL A 37 -9.86 13.28 -19.20
CA VAL A 37 -8.92 14.23 -18.59
C VAL A 37 -9.26 15.65 -19.04
N LYS A 38 -9.45 15.88 -20.35
CA LYS A 38 -9.79 17.18 -20.90
C LYS A 38 -11.09 17.73 -20.30
N ILE A 39 -12.15 16.93 -20.25
CA ILE A 39 -13.44 17.32 -19.67
C ILE A 39 -13.28 17.76 -18.20
N ARG A 40 -12.46 17.06 -17.42
CA ARG A 40 -12.20 17.40 -16.01
C ARG A 40 -11.42 18.72 -15.88
N MET A 41 -10.43 18.93 -16.75
CA MET A 41 -9.60 20.15 -16.73
C MET A 41 -10.35 21.39 -17.21
N ASP A 42 -11.23 21.24 -18.20
CA ASP A 42 -12.06 22.32 -18.76
C ASP A 42 -13.23 22.70 -17.84
N ARG A 43 -13.53 21.87 -16.82
CA ARG A 43 -14.58 22.10 -15.82
C ARG A 43 -14.02 22.05 -14.40
N PRO A 44 -13.18 23.02 -13.99
CA PRO A 44 -12.52 23.02 -12.66
C PRO A 44 -13.51 23.18 -11.49
N PHE A 45 -14.74 23.64 -11.75
CA PHE A 45 -15.83 23.72 -10.77
C PHE A 45 -16.57 22.38 -10.65
N ALA A 46 -15.87 21.32 -10.21
CA ALA A 46 -16.53 20.19 -9.57
C ALA A 46 -16.55 20.49 -8.08
N TRP A 47 -17.68 20.99 -7.56
CA TRP A 47 -17.94 21.09 -6.14
C TRP A 47 -17.98 19.68 -5.59
N TRP A 48 -16.87 19.25 -4.98
CA TRP A 48 -16.55 17.86 -4.68
C TRP A 48 -16.45 16.97 -5.94
N PRO A 49 -15.32 16.28 -6.04
CA PRO A 49 -15.45 14.87 -5.78
C PRO A 49 -14.72 14.60 -4.47
N SER A 50 -15.42 14.06 -3.48
CA SER A 50 -14.74 13.07 -2.65
C SER A 50 -14.21 12.06 -3.65
N PHE A 51 -12.89 11.95 -3.78
CA PHE A 51 -12.29 10.91 -4.59
C PHE A 51 -12.54 9.60 -3.84
N ASN A 52 -13.77 9.07 -3.90
CA ASN A 52 -14.09 7.76 -3.35
C ASN A 52 -13.71 6.71 -4.39
N ALA A 53 -12.40 6.51 -4.53
CA ALA A 53 -11.85 5.57 -5.47
C ALA A 53 -10.45 5.15 -5.05
N SER A 54 -10.04 3.99 -5.52
CA SER A 54 -8.65 3.57 -5.51
C SER A 54 -8.15 3.39 -6.92
N LYS A 55 -6.90 3.78 -7.16
CA LYS A 55 -6.28 3.70 -8.47
C LYS A 55 -4.80 3.41 -8.36
N TYR A 56 -4.40 2.29 -8.95
CA TYR A 56 -3.01 1.97 -9.17
C TYR A 56 -2.53 2.52 -10.52
N PHE A 57 -1.48 3.34 -10.47
CA PHE A 57 -0.80 3.89 -11.63
C PHE A 57 0.44 3.04 -11.94
N TYR A 58 0.21 1.93 -12.63
CA TYR A 58 1.23 0.91 -12.95
C TYR A 58 2.47 1.43 -13.67
N ALA A 59 2.35 2.48 -14.48
CA ALA A 59 3.49 3.10 -15.16
C ALA A 59 4.35 4.01 -14.24
N SER A 60 3.90 4.25 -13.00
CA SER A 60 4.54 5.18 -12.07
C SER A 60 4.75 4.61 -10.69
N ASP A 61 4.47 3.31 -10.47
CA ASP A 61 4.58 2.61 -9.19
C ASP A 61 3.95 3.42 -8.05
N LEU A 62 2.74 3.95 -8.29
CA LEU A 62 2.00 4.82 -7.38
C LEU A 62 0.61 4.25 -7.18
N LEU A 63 0.23 4.02 -5.92
CA LEU A 63 -1.15 3.74 -5.54
C LEU A 63 -1.74 4.96 -4.86
N ILE A 64 -2.94 5.37 -5.27
CA ILE A 64 -3.71 6.41 -4.61
C ILE A 64 -5.07 5.81 -4.22
N CYS A 65 -5.43 5.97 -2.95
CA CYS A 65 -6.70 5.54 -2.40
C CYS A 65 -7.34 6.74 -1.71
N GLY A 66 -8.51 7.18 -2.17
CA GLY A 66 -9.29 8.19 -1.47
C GLY A 66 -10.63 7.63 -1.00
N ARG A 67 -11.10 8.24 0.09
CA ARG A 67 -12.41 8.06 0.69
C ARG A 67 -13.00 9.45 0.92
N GLU A 68 -14.19 9.49 1.49
CA GLU A 68 -14.86 10.76 1.80
C GLU A 68 -13.99 11.70 2.65
N ASN A 69 -13.28 11.15 3.65
CA ASN A 69 -12.52 11.93 4.63
C ASN A 69 -11.02 11.57 4.66
N SER A 70 -10.51 10.91 3.62
CA SER A 70 -9.07 10.59 3.55
C SER A 70 -8.55 10.45 2.13
N TYR A 71 -7.27 10.74 1.97
CA TYR A 71 -6.52 10.53 0.74
C TYR A 71 -5.15 9.96 1.11
N ILE A 72 -4.84 8.78 0.60
CA ILE A 72 -3.60 8.08 0.90
C ILE A 72 -2.86 7.80 -0.41
N ALA A 73 -1.57 8.14 -0.43
CA ALA A 73 -0.71 7.87 -1.56
C ALA A 73 0.50 7.03 -1.12
N VAL A 74 0.72 5.91 -1.80
CA VAL A 74 1.89 5.05 -1.63
C VAL A 74 2.76 5.15 -2.87
N LYS A 75 3.94 5.76 -2.73
CA LYS A 75 4.95 5.82 -3.79
C LYS A 75 5.98 4.72 -3.57
N MET A 76 6.06 3.82 -4.55
CA MET A 76 7.03 2.73 -4.59
C MET A 76 8.15 3.03 -5.58
N LEU A 77 9.19 2.22 -5.51
CA LEU A 77 10.36 2.28 -6.37
C LEU A 77 10.58 0.91 -7.03
N SER A 78 10.98 0.95 -8.30
CA SER A 78 11.46 -0.21 -9.08
C SER A 78 12.54 0.23 -10.06
N ASN A 79 13.05 -0.69 -10.87
CA ASN A 79 13.93 -0.38 -11.99
C ASN A 79 13.24 0.39 -13.15
N ARG A 80 11.90 0.53 -13.11
CA ARG A 80 11.12 1.26 -14.14
C ARG A 80 10.86 2.70 -13.78
N THR A 81 10.85 3.04 -12.49
CA THR A 81 10.52 4.38 -12.02
C THR A 81 11.71 5.02 -11.32
N ALA A 82 12.07 6.23 -11.73
CA ALA A 82 12.94 7.06 -10.90
C ALA A 82 12.15 7.41 -9.62
N GLY A 83 12.80 7.28 -8.47
CA GLY A 83 12.21 7.59 -7.18
C GLY A 83 12.06 9.10 -6.97
N PRO A 84 12.82 9.71 -6.06
CA PRO A 84 12.77 11.15 -5.83
C PRO A 84 13.71 11.93 -6.76
N GLU A 85 13.40 13.22 -6.92
CA GLU A 85 14.23 14.19 -7.63
C GLU A 85 14.57 15.37 -6.70
N SER A 86 15.78 15.88 -6.88
CA SER A 86 16.25 17.18 -6.39
C SER A 86 16.87 17.91 -7.58
N GLY A 87 16.95 19.23 -7.53
CA GLY A 87 17.57 19.98 -8.63
C GLY A 87 17.44 21.47 -8.42
N ASN A 88 18.43 22.23 -8.92
CA ASN A 88 18.47 23.69 -8.79
C ASN A 88 18.22 24.20 -7.36
N GLY A 89 18.72 23.47 -6.37
CA GLY A 89 18.55 23.86 -4.96
C GLY A 89 17.25 23.42 -4.30
N SER A 90 16.31 22.81 -5.02
CA SER A 90 15.07 22.28 -4.48
C SER A 90 15.17 20.80 -4.13
N GLY A 91 14.44 20.36 -3.09
CA GLY A 91 14.32 18.94 -2.74
C GLY A 91 15.58 18.35 -2.09
N LYS A 92 16.37 19.17 -1.37
CA LYS A 92 17.70 18.79 -0.84
C LYS A 92 17.69 17.57 0.09
N LYS A 93 16.54 17.21 0.67
CA LYS A 93 16.36 16.07 1.58
C LYS A 93 15.45 14.97 1.02
N ASN A 94 15.21 14.95 -0.30
CA ASN A 94 14.21 14.06 -0.91
C ASN A 94 14.62 12.57 -0.99
N TYR A 95 15.85 12.22 -0.61
CA TYR A 95 16.44 10.91 -0.91
C TYR A 95 15.47 9.74 -0.66
N HIS A 96 14.81 9.62 0.50
CA HIS A 96 14.01 8.43 0.85
C HIS A 96 12.54 8.40 0.34
N PHE A 97 12.03 9.41 -0.37
CA PHE A 97 10.61 9.47 -0.74
C PHE A 97 10.13 8.36 -1.70
N GLY A 98 11.04 7.71 -2.45
CA GLY A 98 10.67 6.58 -3.31
C GLY A 98 10.46 5.26 -2.56
N GLU A 99 10.87 5.16 -1.30
CA GLU A 99 11.04 3.89 -0.58
C GLU A 99 9.77 3.41 0.12
N GLY A 100 8.62 3.52 -0.56
CA GLY A 100 7.32 3.21 0.02
C GLY A 100 6.79 4.35 0.87
N SER A 101 7.00 5.60 0.47
CA SER A 101 6.44 6.74 1.21
C SER A 101 4.92 6.64 1.20
N THR A 102 4.30 6.69 2.38
CA THR A 102 2.85 6.55 2.58
C THR A 102 2.31 7.84 3.18
N MET A 103 1.85 8.74 2.33
CA MET A 103 1.30 10.02 2.78
C MET A 103 -0.18 9.85 3.14
N ILE A 104 -0.57 10.19 4.37
CA ILE A 104 -1.91 9.94 4.94
C ILE A 104 -2.60 11.28 5.22
N PHE A 105 -3.39 11.75 4.27
CA PHE A 105 -4.12 13.01 4.40
C PHE A 105 -5.55 12.76 4.87
N GLY A 106 -5.98 13.50 5.88
CA GLY A 106 -7.38 13.62 6.29
C GLY A 106 -7.89 15.04 6.04
N THR A 107 -7.12 16.05 6.46
CA THR A 107 -7.44 17.47 6.24
C THR A 107 -6.68 18.09 5.07
N GLY A 108 -5.52 17.53 4.70
CA GLY A 108 -4.59 18.11 3.73
C GLY A 108 -3.47 18.93 4.36
N GLU A 109 -3.58 19.26 5.65
CA GLU A 109 -2.63 20.12 6.37
C GLU A 109 -1.56 19.31 7.13
N GLU A 110 -1.71 17.99 7.24
CA GLU A 110 -0.90 17.12 8.11
C GLU A 110 0.62 17.29 7.95
N TYR A 111 1.06 17.62 6.73
CA TYR A 111 2.46 17.65 6.36
C TYR A 111 2.92 18.98 5.76
N VAL A 112 2.06 20.00 5.77
CA VAL A 112 2.38 21.31 5.17
C VAL A 112 3.59 21.90 5.89
N ASP A 113 3.46 22.11 7.19
CA ASP A 113 4.51 22.67 8.04
C ASP A 113 5.41 21.58 8.65
N ALA A 114 4.88 20.38 8.90
CA ALA A 114 5.63 19.28 9.51
C ALA A 114 6.97 18.99 8.82
N ARG A 115 7.02 19.17 7.49
CA ARG A 115 8.23 18.98 6.66
C ARG A 115 9.45 19.74 7.18
N ILE A 116 9.29 20.96 7.69
CA ILE A 116 10.44 21.72 8.20
C ILE A 116 11.08 21.07 9.43
N GLY A 117 10.25 20.41 10.26
CA GLY A 117 10.67 19.69 11.46
C GLY A 117 10.93 18.20 11.23
N TRP A 118 10.82 17.69 10.00
CA TRP A 118 10.94 16.26 9.76
C TRP A 118 12.32 15.70 10.01
N ASN A 119 12.35 14.50 10.60
CA ASN A 119 13.42 13.56 10.32
C ASN A 119 13.17 12.93 8.94
N TYR A 120 13.95 13.35 7.94
CA TYR A 120 13.86 12.87 6.55
C TYR A 120 14.34 11.42 6.34
N ARG A 121 14.82 10.73 7.40
CA ARG A 121 15.01 9.27 7.43
C ARG A 121 13.82 8.54 8.06
N ALA A 122 12.80 9.27 8.48
CA ALA A 122 11.56 8.75 9.03
C ALA A 122 10.34 9.19 8.21
N ILE A 123 10.49 9.30 6.88
CA ILE A 123 9.37 9.60 5.99
C ILE A 123 8.27 8.54 6.23
N PRO A 124 6.99 8.93 6.37
CA PRO A 124 5.88 8.00 6.56
C PRO A 124 5.94 6.83 5.58
N GLY A 125 5.73 5.60 6.05
CA GLY A 125 5.78 4.36 5.28
C GLY A 125 7.17 3.77 5.03
N THR A 126 8.25 4.55 5.10
CA THR A 126 9.60 4.08 4.70
C THR A 126 10.27 3.18 5.73
N THR A 127 11.19 2.31 5.28
CA THR A 127 12.01 1.43 6.15
C THR A 127 13.49 1.78 5.98
N VAL A 128 14.06 2.55 6.91
CA VAL A 128 15.31 3.30 6.70
C VAL A 128 16.24 3.22 7.92
N GLU A 129 17.55 3.11 7.65
CA GLU A 129 18.60 3.27 8.65
C GLU A 129 18.70 4.73 9.12
N GLN A 130 18.68 4.95 10.44
CA GLN A 130 18.72 6.27 11.06
C GLN A 130 20.15 6.80 11.20
N LYS A 131 20.84 7.00 10.08
CA LYS A 131 22.15 7.68 10.05
C LYS A 131 22.02 9.15 10.46
N ASN A 132 23.12 9.75 10.91
CA ASN A 132 23.21 11.17 11.27
C ASN A 132 24.03 12.02 10.27
N ASP A 133 24.39 11.44 9.12
CA ASP A 133 25.16 12.11 8.07
C ASP A 133 24.26 13.00 7.18
N THR A 134 24.86 13.60 6.14
CA THR A 134 24.08 14.33 5.13
C THR A 134 23.40 13.34 4.19
N LEU A 135 22.13 13.58 3.86
CA LEU A 135 21.42 12.77 2.86
C LEU A 135 22.03 13.01 1.47
N PRO A 136 22.19 11.97 0.63
CA PRO A 136 22.62 12.16 -0.74
C PRO A 136 21.59 13.00 -1.51
N LEU A 137 22.09 13.87 -2.38
CA LEU A 137 21.24 14.52 -3.37
C LEU A 137 20.79 13.50 -4.42
N VAL A 138 19.55 13.69 -4.88
CA VAL A 138 18.97 12.95 -5.99
C VAL A 138 18.87 13.85 -7.22
N ASP A 139 20.01 14.46 -7.60
CA ASP A 139 20.08 15.51 -8.61
C ASP A 139 19.57 15.02 -9.97
N TRP A 140 18.47 15.60 -10.44
CA TRP A 140 17.74 15.15 -11.63
C TRP A 140 17.45 13.63 -11.62
N GLY A 141 17.18 13.07 -10.44
CA GLY A 141 16.88 11.66 -10.23
C GLY A 141 18.09 10.73 -10.09
N LEU A 142 19.32 11.25 -10.17
CA LEU A 142 20.54 10.47 -9.89
C LEU A 142 20.48 9.86 -8.49
N HIS A 143 21.03 8.66 -8.29
CA HIS A 143 20.96 7.93 -7.01
C HIS A 143 19.54 7.56 -6.52
N GLY A 144 18.49 7.96 -7.25
CA GLY A 144 17.09 7.72 -6.93
C GLY A 144 16.54 6.37 -7.38
N ASN A 145 17.35 5.54 -8.05
CA ASN A 145 16.93 4.30 -8.70
C ASN A 145 17.01 3.06 -7.80
N SER A 146 16.27 2.04 -8.20
CA SER A 146 16.33 0.67 -7.67
C SER A 146 16.78 -0.29 -8.77
N ASP A 147 17.43 -1.38 -8.38
CA ASP A 147 17.76 -2.48 -9.29
C ASP A 147 16.66 -3.56 -9.34
N ASN A 148 15.62 -3.43 -8.51
CA ASN A 148 14.57 -4.44 -8.38
C ASN A 148 13.42 -4.21 -9.38
N GLU A 149 13.02 -5.26 -10.08
CA GLU A 149 11.86 -5.24 -10.96
C GLU A 149 10.52 -5.35 -10.22
N PHE A 150 10.50 -5.89 -9.00
CA PHE A 150 9.25 -6.18 -8.30
C PHE A 150 8.64 -4.90 -7.70
N ALA A 151 7.67 -4.33 -8.39
CA ALA A 151 6.74 -3.34 -7.84
C ALA A 151 5.42 -3.40 -8.60
N GLY A 152 4.32 -3.63 -7.91
CA GLY A 152 3.03 -3.87 -8.53
C GLY A 152 1.86 -3.47 -7.65
N GLY A 153 0.68 -3.48 -8.21
CA GLY A 153 -0.55 -3.22 -7.50
C GLY A 153 -1.78 -3.57 -8.31
N ILE A 154 -2.92 -3.57 -7.63
CA ILE A 154 -4.24 -3.87 -8.18
C ILE A 154 -5.26 -2.95 -7.53
N SER A 155 -6.36 -2.70 -8.23
CA SER A 155 -7.53 -2.03 -7.67
C SER A 155 -8.79 -2.42 -8.43
N ASP A 156 -9.88 -2.64 -7.71
CA ASP A 156 -11.23 -2.83 -8.26
C ASP A 156 -11.98 -1.49 -8.43
N GLY A 157 -11.28 -0.36 -8.23
CA GLY A 157 -11.85 0.98 -8.21
C GLY A 157 -12.23 1.48 -6.81
N HIS A 158 -12.32 0.60 -5.81
CA HIS A 158 -12.61 0.93 -4.42
C HIS A 158 -11.55 0.38 -3.47
N ASN A 159 -11.35 -0.93 -3.42
CA ASN A 159 -10.25 -1.61 -2.73
C ASN A 159 -8.98 -1.62 -3.60
N ALA A 160 -7.84 -1.78 -2.96
CA ALA A 160 -6.56 -1.88 -3.66
C ALA A 160 -5.48 -2.56 -2.84
N ALA A 161 -4.51 -3.14 -3.52
CA ALA A 161 -3.27 -3.60 -2.89
C ALA A 161 -2.08 -3.14 -3.72
N CYS A 162 -0.95 -2.89 -3.08
CA CYS A 162 0.32 -2.71 -3.78
C CYS A 162 1.48 -3.27 -2.97
N ALA A 163 2.56 -3.65 -3.65
CA ALA A 163 3.77 -4.14 -3.02
C ALA A 163 5.01 -3.87 -3.87
N PHE A 164 6.15 -3.77 -3.21
CA PHE A 164 7.44 -3.68 -3.86
C PHE A 164 8.55 -4.31 -3.02
N LYS A 165 9.68 -4.62 -3.66
CA LYS A 165 10.92 -4.98 -2.96
C LYS A 165 11.78 -3.73 -2.82
N LEU A 166 11.96 -3.26 -1.60
CA LEU A 166 12.91 -2.22 -1.27
C LEU A 166 14.32 -2.75 -1.49
N ASP A 167 15.00 -2.22 -2.49
CA ASP A 167 16.39 -2.51 -2.81
C ASP A 167 16.97 -1.36 -3.63
N ARG A 168 17.84 -0.54 -3.03
CA ARG A 168 18.42 0.63 -3.68
C ARG A 168 19.66 0.25 -4.45
N ALA A 169 19.79 0.80 -5.66
CA ALA A 169 21.03 0.68 -6.42
C ALA A 169 22.18 1.49 -5.78
N TYR A 170 21.86 2.64 -5.18
CA TYR A 170 22.86 3.51 -4.57
C TYR A 170 23.25 3.01 -3.17
N SER A 171 24.56 2.82 -2.95
CA SER A 171 25.14 2.18 -1.77
C SER A 171 24.94 2.92 -0.45
N TYR A 172 24.36 4.12 -0.48
CA TYR A 172 24.03 4.86 0.73
C TYR A 172 22.99 4.13 1.59
N SER A 173 22.02 3.44 0.98
CA SER A 173 21.07 2.59 1.69
C SER A 173 21.43 1.13 1.47
N THR A 174 21.62 0.38 2.56
CA THR A 174 21.88 -1.06 2.54
C THR A 174 20.75 -1.86 3.17
N VAL A 175 19.59 -1.23 3.36
CA VAL A 175 18.40 -1.86 3.90
C VAL A 175 17.58 -2.44 2.76
N THR A 176 17.24 -3.72 2.85
CA THR A 176 16.32 -4.39 1.92
C THR A 176 15.09 -4.90 2.65
N ALA A 177 13.93 -4.89 2.00
CA ALA A 177 12.69 -5.40 2.56
C ALA A 177 11.65 -5.74 1.49
N ASN A 178 10.74 -6.66 1.79
CA ASN A 178 9.47 -6.81 1.09
C ASN A 178 8.43 -5.94 1.79
N LYS A 179 7.75 -5.06 1.06
CA LYS A 179 6.78 -4.11 1.62
C LYS A 179 5.47 -4.18 0.84
N SER A 180 4.36 -4.35 1.53
CA SER A 180 3.02 -4.34 0.93
C SER A 180 2.04 -3.50 1.73
N TYR A 181 1.01 -3.03 1.04
CA TYR A 181 -0.06 -2.18 1.56
C TYR A 181 -1.38 -2.67 0.97
N PHE A 182 -2.37 -2.85 1.83
CA PHE A 182 -3.66 -3.43 1.49
C PHE A 182 -4.76 -2.50 1.99
N PHE A 183 -5.56 -1.99 1.07
CA PHE A 183 -6.55 -0.95 1.30
C PHE A 183 -7.95 -1.54 1.20
N TYR A 184 -8.75 -1.25 2.22
CA TYR A 184 -10.15 -1.64 2.38
C TYR A 184 -11.02 -0.38 2.52
N ASP A 185 -12.22 -0.50 3.11
CA ASP A 185 -13.16 0.62 3.22
C ASP A 185 -12.59 1.78 4.03
N ASN A 186 -12.22 1.52 5.28
CA ASN A 186 -11.87 2.56 6.26
C ASN A 186 -10.42 2.46 6.75
N GLU A 187 -9.67 1.45 6.32
CA GLU A 187 -8.31 1.25 6.77
C GLU A 187 -7.40 0.78 5.66
N PHE A 188 -6.11 0.90 5.93
CA PHE A 188 -5.12 0.09 5.25
C PHE A 188 -4.24 -0.64 6.25
N ILE A 189 -3.78 -1.82 5.86
CA ILE A 189 -2.78 -2.58 6.58
C ILE A 189 -1.49 -2.62 5.76
N ALA A 190 -0.37 -2.41 6.43
CA ALA A 190 0.96 -2.44 5.83
C ALA A 190 1.77 -3.56 6.45
N LEU A 191 2.30 -4.44 5.59
CA LEU A 191 3.13 -5.57 5.99
C LEU A 191 4.56 -5.38 5.49
N GLY A 192 5.51 -5.73 6.35
CA GLY A 192 6.92 -5.78 6.03
C GLY A 192 7.50 -7.14 6.38
N SER A 193 8.30 -7.70 5.48
CA SER A 193 9.08 -8.91 5.73
C SER A 193 10.46 -8.82 5.09
N LYS A 194 11.32 -9.81 5.38
CA LYS A 194 12.69 -9.88 4.86
C LYS A 194 13.47 -8.58 5.11
N ILE A 195 13.19 -7.91 6.23
CA ILE A 195 13.86 -6.66 6.59
C ILE A 195 15.27 -7.02 7.05
N ASN A 196 16.23 -6.66 6.20
CA ASN A 196 17.64 -6.93 6.40
C ASN A 196 18.41 -5.61 6.28
N LYS A 197 19.46 -5.49 7.09
CA LYS A 197 20.52 -4.52 6.85
C LYS A 197 21.75 -5.29 6.36
N HIS A 198 22.39 -4.79 5.32
CA HIS A 198 23.64 -5.34 4.80
C HIS A 198 24.83 -4.49 5.26
N PRO A 199 26.05 -5.07 5.35
CA PRO A 199 27.25 -4.33 5.72
C PRO A 199 27.46 -3.07 4.84
N PRO A 200 28.09 -2.00 5.38
CA PRO A 200 28.66 -1.91 6.72
C PRO A 200 27.60 -1.74 7.83
N PHE A 201 27.95 -2.11 9.07
CA PHE A 201 27.09 -2.01 10.26
C PHE A 201 27.54 -0.91 11.21
N PRO A 202 27.29 0.38 10.91
CA PRO A 202 27.84 1.50 11.67
C PRO A 202 27.18 1.75 13.04
N GLY A 203 26.28 0.86 13.50
CA GLY A 203 25.62 1.00 14.80
C GLY A 203 24.27 1.72 14.81
N ASN A 204 23.77 2.20 13.65
CA ASN A 204 22.47 2.88 13.60
C ASN A 204 21.29 1.90 13.53
N GLU A 205 20.20 2.24 14.21
CA GLU A 205 18.93 1.52 14.13
C GLU A 205 18.27 1.65 12.75
N VAL A 206 17.51 0.63 12.36
CA VAL A 206 16.62 0.67 11.19
C VAL A 206 15.19 0.81 11.67
N TRP A 207 14.47 1.82 11.18
CA TRP A 207 13.08 2.06 11.55
C TRP A 207 12.17 1.88 10.36
N THR A 208 10.98 1.32 10.58
CA THR A 208 9.84 1.56 9.69
C THR A 208 8.99 2.65 10.30
N THR A 209 8.83 3.78 9.63
CA THR A 209 8.01 4.87 10.15
C THR A 209 6.58 4.71 9.68
N ILE A 210 5.65 4.72 10.63
CA ILE A 210 4.22 4.60 10.35
C ILE A 210 3.70 5.96 9.88
N ASP A 211 3.94 7.00 10.67
CA ASP A 211 3.55 8.37 10.33
C ASP A 211 4.46 9.41 11.00
N GLN A 212 4.47 10.63 10.46
CA GLN A 212 5.19 11.80 10.96
C GLN A 212 4.47 13.14 10.68
N PRO A 213 3.20 13.35 11.04
CA PRO A 213 2.47 14.59 10.80
C PRO A 213 2.80 15.66 11.85
N GLU A 214 2.32 16.87 11.60
CA GLU A 214 2.20 17.88 12.64
C GLU A 214 1.30 17.36 13.77
N ARG A 215 1.76 17.55 15.01
CA ARG A 215 1.03 17.17 16.20
C ARG A 215 0.03 18.26 16.58
N VAL A 216 -1.23 18.03 16.23
CA VAL A 216 -2.34 18.96 16.51
C VAL A 216 -3.21 18.61 17.72
N SER A 217 -2.95 17.48 18.38
CA SER A 217 -3.74 17.00 19.53
C SER A 217 -2.88 16.29 20.57
N ASP A 218 -3.51 15.97 21.71
CA ASP A 218 -3.01 14.94 22.61
C ASP A 218 -2.77 13.64 21.86
N ILE A 219 -1.82 12.84 22.36
CA ILE A 219 -1.59 11.49 21.86
C ILE A 219 -2.11 10.54 22.93
N THR A 220 -3.09 9.72 22.59
CA THR A 220 -3.58 8.67 23.47
C THR A 220 -3.12 7.33 22.93
N TYR A 221 -2.67 6.44 23.82
CA TYR A 221 -2.24 5.11 23.41
C TYR A 221 -2.56 4.06 24.46
N PHE A 222 -2.92 2.88 23.98
CA PHE A 222 -3.16 1.70 24.79
C PHE A 222 -2.03 0.71 24.63
N LEU A 223 -1.43 0.34 25.74
CA LEU A 223 -0.31 -0.59 25.80
C LEU A 223 -0.36 -1.36 27.11
N ASP A 224 -0.13 -2.68 27.04
CA ASP A 224 -0.08 -3.57 28.21
C ASP A 224 -1.30 -3.43 29.14
N GLY A 225 -2.50 -3.34 28.54
CA GLY A 225 -3.75 -3.23 29.29
C GLY A 225 -4.02 -1.84 29.88
N LYS A 226 -3.22 -0.82 29.55
CA LYS A 226 -3.31 0.52 30.13
C LYS A 226 -3.46 1.58 29.06
N LEU A 227 -4.43 2.47 29.28
CA LEU A 227 -4.60 3.69 28.52
C LEU A 227 -3.67 4.79 29.09
N ASN A 228 -2.96 5.48 28.20
CA ASN A 228 -2.03 6.55 28.55
C ASN A 228 -2.28 7.74 27.63
N THR A 229 -2.00 8.96 28.12
CA THR A 229 -2.11 10.18 27.32
C THR A 229 -0.85 11.03 27.48
N ILE A 230 -0.35 11.54 26.36
CA ILE A 230 0.68 12.59 26.30
C ILE A 230 -0.05 13.89 25.93
N PRO A 231 -0.19 14.86 26.86
CA PRO A 231 -0.80 16.15 26.56
C PRO A 231 -0.04 16.89 25.46
N LEU A 232 -0.75 17.61 24.59
CA LEU A 232 -0.21 18.35 23.44
C LEU A 232 0.95 19.27 23.83
N ALA A 233 0.84 19.91 24.99
CA ALA A 233 1.85 20.83 25.54
C ALA A 233 3.15 20.15 26.02
N LYS A 234 3.19 18.81 26.10
CA LYS A 234 4.34 18.07 26.63
C LYS A 234 5.19 17.48 25.50
N SER A 235 6.49 17.76 25.55
CA SER A 235 7.48 17.10 24.69
C SER A 235 8.03 15.82 25.35
N VAL A 236 7.98 14.68 24.66
CA VAL A 236 8.44 13.37 25.13
C VAL A 236 8.95 12.54 23.95
N GLN A 237 10.06 11.82 24.16
CA GLN A 237 10.47 10.70 23.33
C GLN A 237 10.38 9.40 24.14
N THR A 238 9.53 8.47 23.72
CA THR A 238 9.29 7.21 24.41
C THR A 238 9.72 6.03 23.54
N ASN A 239 10.40 5.07 24.18
CA ASN A 239 10.76 3.79 23.58
C ASN A 239 9.97 2.68 24.27
N PHE A 240 9.24 1.88 23.51
CA PHE A 240 8.57 0.68 23.97
C PHE A 240 9.30 -0.53 23.39
N ASN A 241 9.66 -1.50 24.22
CA ASN A 241 10.45 -2.65 23.80
C ASN A 241 9.69 -3.95 24.07
N ASN A 242 9.80 -4.90 23.13
CA ASN A 242 9.26 -6.25 23.28
C ASN A 242 7.76 -6.30 23.60
N ILE A 243 6.96 -5.51 22.89
CA ILE A 243 5.50 -5.52 23.03
C ILE A 243 4.95 -6.80 22.43
N LYS A 244 4.21 -7.57 23.24
CA LYS A 244 3.73 -8.93 22.89
C LYS A 244 2.24 -9.02 22.56
N ASN A 245 1.43 -8.07 23.05
CA ASN A 245 -0.02 -8.08 22.90
C ASN A 245 -0.53 -7.03 21.89
N GLY A 246 0.40 -6.42 21.14
CA GLY A 246 0.13 -5.28 20.29
C GLY A 246 -0.14 -4.00 21.06
N ALA A 247 -0.42 -2.93 20.32
CA ALA A 247 -0.69 -1.61 20.86
C ALA A 247 -1.54 -0.82 19.87
N TRP A 248 -2.32 0.14 20.37
CA TRP A 248 -2.91 1.16 19.52
C TRP A 248 -2.54 2.56 19.99
N PHE A 249 -2.46 3.48 19.04
CA PHE A 249 -2.17 4.90 19.22
C PHE A 249 -3.23 5.71 18.49
N HIS A 250 -3.55 6.88 19.02
CA HIS A 250 -4.47 7.83 18.42
C HIS A 250 -3.86 9.22 18.47
N HIS A 251 -3.95 9.93 17.34
CA HIS A 251 -3.51 11.31 17.20
C HIS A 251 -4.29 12.00 16.07
N GLY A 252 -4.78 13.22 16.35
CA GLY A 252 -5.67 13.95 15.46
C GLY A 252 -6.99 13.20 15.29
N ASN A 253 -7.26 12.74 14.07
CA ASN A 253 -8.40 11.89 13.73
C ASN A 253 -7.93 10.55 13.13
N LYS A 254 -6.75 10.07 13.55
CA LYS A 254 -6.10 8.86 13.01
C LYS A 254 -5.83 7.86 14.12
N GLY A 255 -6.17 6.61 13.86
CA GLY A 255 -5.87 5.45 14.69
C GLY A 255 -4.78 4.60 14.06
N TYR A 256 -3.81 4.18 14.87
CA TYR A 256 -2.70 3.32 14.45
C TYR A 256 -2.67 2.08 15.33
N ILE A 257 -2.74 0.90 14.73
CA ILE A 257 -2.70 -0.40 15.42
C ILE A 257 -1.41 -1.10 15.00
N ILE A 258 -0.60 -1.52 15.97
CA ILE A 258 0.68 -2.21 15.73
C ILE A 258 0.54 -3.65 16.19
N PHE A 259 0.76 -4.58 15.26
CA PHE A 259 0.71 -6.00 15.53
C PHE A 259 2.12 -6.54 15.84
N PRO A 260 2.29 -7.32 16.92
CA PRO A 260 3.55 -7.98 17.21
C PRO A 260 3.73 -9.20 16.32
N ASP A 261 4.98 -9.59 16.07
CA ASP A 261 5.31 -10.94 15.63
C ASP A 261 5.65 -11.84 16.83
N ASN A 262 6.11 -13.07 16.58
CA ASN A 262 6.52 -14.00 17.65
C ASN A 262 7.65 -13.43 18.54
N ASP A 263 8.54 -12.61 17.97
CA ASP A 263 9.64 -11.95 18.68
C ASP A 263 9.17 -10.69 19.42
N GLY A 264 7.94 -10.23 19.18
CA GLY A 264 7.39 -8.98 19.71
C GLY A 264 7.87 -7.77 18.90
N VAL A 265 7.23 -6.62 19.14
CA VAL A 265 7.52 -5.38 18.40
C VAL A 265 8.17 -4.33 19.31
N ASN A 266 9.12 -3.56 18.77
CA ASN A 266 9.67 -2.38 19.44
C ASN A 266 9.13 -1.13 18.75
N ILE A 267 8.68 -0.16 19.53
CA ILE A 267 8.00 1.04 19.03
C ILE A 267 8.74 2.27 19.54
N LYS A 268 8.90 3.27 18.66
CA LYS A 268 9.34 4.62 18.96
C LYS A 268 8.14 5.55 18.84
N LEU A 269 7.88 6.32 19.89
CA LEU A 269 6.91 7.41 19.86
C LEU A 269 7.62 8.71 20.22
N TRP A 270 7.68 9.63 19.28
CA TRP A 270 8.20 10.97 19.50
C TRP A 270 7.09 11.98 19.38
N ALA A 271 7.01 12.85 20.37
CA ALA A 271 5.96 13.82 20.55
C ALA A 271 6.62 15.11 21.02
N GLU A 272 7.11 15.95 20.11
CA GLU A 272 8.06 17.01 20.47
C GLU A 272 8.09 18.17 19.47
N ASN A 273 8.53 19.34 19.94
CA ASN A 273 8.83 20.46 19.06
C ASN A 273 10.18 20.24 18.35
N ARG A 274 10.20 20.42 17.03
CA ARG A 274 11.40 20.41 16.19
C ARG A 274 11.49 21.70 15.41
N SER A 275 12.68 22.27 15.37
CA SER A 275 12.99 23.46 14.58
C SER A 275 13.80 23.07 13.36
N GLY A 276 13.52 23.69 12.22
CA GLY A 276 14.31 23.58 11.00
C GLY A 276 14.32 24.90 10.24
N ASP A 277 15.16 24.99 9.21
CA ASP A 277 15.23 26.11 8.28
C ASP A 277 14.66 25.66 6.93
N TRP A 278 13.71 26.39 6.37
CA TRP A 278 13.14 26.08 5.06
C TRP A 278 14.21 26.09 3.95
N HIS A 279 15.26 26.90 4.11
CA HIS A 279 16.39 26.93 3.18
C HIS A 279 17.16 25.60 3.12
N ASP A 280 17.15 24.80 4.19
CA ASP A 280 17.76 23.47 4.20
C ASP A 280 17.00 22.46 3.33
N LEU A 281 15.77 22.78 2.95
CA LEU A 281 14.92 21.96 2.09
C LEU A 281 14.95 22.45 0.65
N ASP A 282 14.95 23.78 0.47
CA ASP A 282 14.78 24.42 -0.83
C ASP A 282 15.42 25.82 -0.87
N ASP A 283 16.29 26.06 -1.85
CA ASP A 283 17.00 27.35 -2.05
C ASP A 283 16.07 28.53 -2.36
N ARG A 284 14.79 28.29 -2.67
CA ARG A 284 13.80 29.36 -2.86
C ARG A 284 13.52 30.16 -1.58
N TYR A 285 13.80 29.58 -0.40
CA TYR A 285 13.67 30.27 0.88
C TYR A 285 15.00 30.94 1.26
N SER A 286 14.91 32.05 1.99
CA SER A 286 16.11 32.75 2.48
C SER A 286 16.71 31.99 3.66
N PRO A 287 18.05 31.92 3.79
CA PRO A 287 18.69 31.39 5.00
C PRO A 287 18.18 32.10 6.26
N GLY A 288 17.89 31.33 7.32
CA GLY A 288 17.33 31.82 8.57
C GLY A 288 15.80 31.86 8.62
N ASP A 289 15.11 31.30 7.63
CA ASP A 289 13.65 31.09 7.63
C ASP A 289 13.29 29.90 8.53
N ILE A 290 13.52 30.09 9.83
CA ILE A 290 13.40 29.05 10.86
C ILE A 290 11.97 28.99 11.38
N GLN A 291 11.39 27.79 11.37
CA GLN A 291 10.10 27.49 11.98
C GLN A 291 10.24 26.31 12.96
N THR A 292 9.46 26.37 14.04
CA THR A 292 9.33 25.29 15.00
C THR A 292 7.95 24.66 14.87
N VAL A 293 7.90 23.34 14.73
CA VAL A 293 6.66 22.58 14.56
C VAL A 293 6.61 21.46 15.60
N ASN A 294 5.44 21.23 16.20
CA ASN A 294 5.21 20.10 17.09
C ASN A 294 4.98 18.84 16.24
N ILE A 295 5.73 17.76 16.46
CA ILE A 295 5.71 16.57 15.61
C ILE A 295 5.21 15.37 16.40
N PHE A 296 4.30 14.61 15.78
CA PHE A 296 4.00 13.23 16.14
C PHE A 296 4.84 12.35 15.23
N GLN A 297 5.62 11.42 15.77
CA GLN A 297 6.29 10.39 14.97
C GLN A 297 6.10 9.05 15.64
N LEU A 298 5.57 8.09 14.87
CA LEU A 298 5.39 6.72 15.32
C LEU A 298 6.17 5.79 14.40
N SER A 299 7.06 4.97 14.96
CA SER A 299 7.91 4.07 14.17
C SER A 299 8.05 2.70 14.84
N VAL A 300 8.14 1.65 14.04
CA VAL A 300 8.63 0.33 14.47
C VAL A 300 10.16 0.32 14.38
N ASN A 301 10.83 -0.12 15.44
CA ASN A 301 12.29 -0.20 15.53
C ASN A 301 12.78 -1.65 15.33
N HIS A 302 13.51 -1.87 14.24
CA HIS A 302 14.10 -3.15 13.86
C HIS A 302 15.50 -3.40 14.44
N LYS A 303 15.94 -2.53 15.37
CA LYS A 303 17.28 -2.51 15.96
C LYS A 303 18.35 -2.23 14.91
N ILE A 304 19.62 -2.46 15.29
CA ILE A 304 20.79 -1.99 14.55
C ILE A 304 21.06 -2.80 13.28
N ASN A 305 21.00 -4.13 13.39
CA ASN A 305 21.31 -5.07 12.31
C ASN A 305 20.17 -6.06 12.14
N PRO A 306 18.98 -5.62 11.68
CA PRO A 306 17.88 -6.54 11.44
C PRO A 306 18.30 -7.63 10.45
N GLN A 307 17.89 -8.86 10.76
CA GLN A 307 18.01 -10.03 9.90
C GLN A 307 16.64 -10.71 9.87
N ASN A 308 16.03 -10.76 8.69
CA ASN A 308 14.69 -11.30 8.43
C ASN A 308 13.62 -10.78 9.40
N LYS A 309 13.72 -9.49 9.78
CA LYS A 309 12.71 -8.84 10.62
C LYS A 309 11.45 -8.52 9.83
N LYS A 310 10.37 -8.27 10.57
CA LYS A 310 9.03 -8.04 10.05
C LYS A 310 8.39 -6.84 10.76
N TYR A 311 7.38 -6.25 10.12
CA TYR A 311 6.41 -5.40 10.79
C TYR A 311 5.01 -5.70 10.25
N ALA A 312 4.00 -5.38 11.05
CA ALA A 312 2.62 -5.29 10.61
C ALA A 312 1.95 -4.16 11.38
N TYR A 313 1.30 -3.24 10.67
CA TYR A 313 0.51 -2.19 11.28
C TYR A 313 -0.70 -1.87 10.42
N LEU A 314 -1.77 -1.42 11.06
CA LEU A 314 -2.99 -0.94 10.43
C LEU A 314 -3.17 0.53 10.78
N VAL A 315 -3.64 1.32 9.81
CA VAL A 315 -4.04 2.70 10.03
C VAL A 315 -5.49 2.88 9.60
N ASN A 316 -6.29 3.42 10.50
CA ASN A 316 -7.58 4.03 10.19
C ASN A 316 -7.38 5.56 10.15
N PRO A 317 -7.46 6.21 8.97
CA PRO A 317 -7.12 7.62 8.81
C PRO A 317 -8.25 8.57 9.23
N ASN A 318 -9.39 8.06 9.69
CA ASN A 318 -10.58 8.82 10.05
C ASN A 318 -11.37 8.10 11.16
N ILE A 319 -10.81 8.09 12.37
CA ILE A 319 -11.43 7.49 13.56
C ILE A 319 -11.26 8.40 14.79
N GLU A 320 -12.37 8.59 15.50
CA GLU A 320 -12.40 9.34 16.75
C GLU A 320 -11.82 8.52 17.91
N LEU A 321 -11.27 9.21 18.91
CA LEU A 321 -10.63 8.55 20.04
C LEU A 321 -11.59 7.64 20.82
N GLU A 322 -12.85 8.02 20.93
CA GLU A 322 -13.88 7.26 21.65
C GLU A 322 -14.19 5.90 21.01
N ASP A 323 -13.99 5.78 19.69
CA ASP A 323 -14.25 4.55 18.93
C ASP A 323 -13.05 3.59 18.89
N MET A 324 -11.85 4.06 19.26
CA MET A 324 -10.61 3.28 19.16
C MET A 324 -10.65 1.96 19.92
N SER A 325 -11.23 1.94 21.13
CA SER A 325 -11.33 0.71 21.93
C SER A 325 -12.21 -0.33 21.24
N ASN A 326 -13.37 0.09 20.72
CA ASN A 326 -14.27 -0.80 20.00
C ASN A 326 -13.66 -1.28 18.67
N TYR A 327 -12.96 -0.40 17.96
CA TYR A 327 -12.28 -0.75 16.72
C TYR A 327 -11.13 -1.75 16.95
N TRP A 328 -10.36 -1.58 18.03
CA TRP A 328 -9.31 -2.53 18.44
C TRP A 328 -9.86 -3.92 18.76
N GLU A 329 -11.03 -4.01 19.39
CA GLU A 329 -11.67 -5.30 19.70
C GLU A 329 -12.30 -5.97 18.48
N ASN A 330 -12.62 -5.20 17.43
CA ASN A 330 -13.35 -5.66 16.25
C ASN A 330 -12.62 -5.33 14.94
N ILE A 331 -11.29 -5.50 14.92
CA ILE A 331 -10.46 -5.24 13.74
C ILE A 331 -11.03 -6.05 12.55
N PRO A 332 -11.41 -5.41 11.43
CA PRO A 332 -12.14 -6.08 10.35
C PRO A 332 -11.24 -6.90 9.42
N VAL A 333 -9.92 -6.85 9.61
CA VAL A 333 -8.90 -7.44 8.73
C VAL A 333 -7.96 -8.34 9.53
N SER A 334 -7.71 -9.55 9.01
CA SER A 334 -6.75 -10.50 9.55
C SER A 334 -5.55 -10.67 8.63
N VAL A 335 -4.35 -10.80 9.21
CA VAL A 335 -3.13 -11.18 8.48
C VAL A 335 -3.10 -12.70 8.34
N LEU A 336 -3.17 -13.20 7.11
CA LEU A 336 -3.06 -14.64 6.82
C LEU A 336 -1.60 -15.07 6.79
N GLU A 337 -0.76 -14.28 6.12
CA GLU A 337 0.66 -14.55 6.02
C GLU A 337 1.47 -13.25 5.93
N ASN A 338 2.63 -13.23 6.58
CA ASN A 338 3.65 -12.19 6.40
C ASN A 338 5.03 -12.85 6.34
N SER A 339 5.38 -13.43 5.19
CA SER A 339 6.64 -14.13 4.95
C SER A 339 7.45 -13.45 3.83
N GLU A 340 8.65 -13.97 3.56
CA GLU A 340 9.46 -13.50 2.44
C GLU A 340 8.92 -13.91 1.05
N LYS A 341 8.00 -14.88 1.02
CA LYS A 341 7.40 -15.40 -0.22
C LYS A 341 6.01 -14.82 -0.45
N ILE A 342 5.21 -14.69 0.61
CA ILE A 342 3.82 -14.29 0.52
C ILE A 342 3.49 -13.27 1.62
N GLN A 343 2.76 -12.22 1.25
CA GLN A 343 2.08 -11.33 2.19
C GLN A 343 0.61 -11.29 1.85
N ALA A 344 -0.25 -11.59 2.82
CA ALA A 344 -1.65 -11.85 2.58
C ALA A 344 -2.52 -11.40 3.73
N VAL A 345 -3.65 -10.78 3.40
CA VAL A 345 -4.67 -10.32 4.35
C VAL A 345 -6.06 -10.66 3.84
N LYS A 346 -7.03 -10.83 4.75
CA LYS A 346 -8.44 -11.04 4.44
C LYS A 346 -9.32 -10.23 5.39
N ASN A 347 -10.36 -9.59 4.88
CA ASN A 347 -11.35 -8.91 5.70
C ASN A 347 -12.55 -9.81 6.02
N ASN A 348 -13.40 -9.36 6.94
CA ASN A 348 -14.63 -10.06 7.35
C ASN A 348 -15.69 -10.17 6.24
N SER A 349 -15.54 -9.43 5.15
CA SER A 349 -16.40 -9.48 3.95
C SER A 349 -15.87 -10.45 2.88
N ASN A 350 -14.96 -11.35 3.24
CA ASN A 350 -14.31 -12.31 2.33
C ASN A 350 -13.53 -11.70 1.16
N LEU A 351 -13.07 -10.46 1.29
CA LEU A 351 -12.11 -9.85 0.38
C LEU A 351 -10.68 -10.17 0.85
N ALA A 352 -10.01 -11.07 0.15
CA ALA A 352 -8.60 -11.39 0.37
C ALA A 352 -7.71 -10.66 -0.64
N GLN A 353 -6.57 -10.16 -0.18
CA GLN A 353 -5.56 -9.51 -0.99
C GLN A 353 -4.21 -10.18 -0.73
N LEU A 354 -3.57 -10.68 -1.77
CA LEU A 354 -2.40 -11.57 -1.70
C LEU A 354 -1.27 -11.05 -2.59
N ILE A 355 -0.06 -11.03 -2.05
CA ILE A 355 1.17 -10.67 -2.75
C ILE A 355 2.07 -11.89 -2.78
N PHE A 356 2.30 -12.43 -3.96
CA PHE A 356 3.26 -13.51 -4.21
C PHE A 356 4.55 -12.90 -4.77
N TYR A 357 5.64 -12.95 -3.99
CA TYR A 357 6.96 -12.45 -4.40
C TYR A 357 7.72 -13.43 -5.31
N SER A 358 7.22 -14.65 -5.43
CA SER A 358 7.70 -15.79 -6.21
C SER A 358 6.53 -16.79 -6.36
N PRO A 359 6.64 -17.85 -7.17
CA PRO A 359 5.64 -18.92 -7.20
C PRO A 359 5.38 -19.45 -5.79
N GLY A 360 4.12 -19.74 -5.47
CA GLY A 360 3.73 -20.10 -4.11
C GLY A 360 2.25 -20.43 -3.99
N GLU A 361 1.87 -20.92 -2.81
CA GLU A 361 0.54 -21.39 -2.45
C GLU A 361 0.19 -20.86 -1.06
N ILE A 362 -1.08 -20.50 -0.85
CA ILE A 362 -1.62 -20.09 0.44
C ILE A 362 -3.06 -20.58 0.61
N ALA A 363 -3.37 -21.09 1.80
CA ALA A 363 -4.74 -21.28 2.25
C ALA A 363 -5.34 -19.92 2.65
N VAL A 364 -6.30 -19.43 1.87
CA VAL A 364 -7.04 -18.19 2.14
C VAL A 364 -7.99 -18.38 3.32
N ASP A 365 -8.58 -19.57 3.42
CA ASP A 365 -9.30 -20.09 4.57
C ASP A 365 -9.35 -21.63 4.52
N ASN A 366 -10.24 -22.24 5.31
CA ASN A 366 -10.37 -23.71 5.38
C ASN A 366 -10.89 -24.36 4.08
N ASN A 367 -11.55 -23.59 3.21
CA ASN A 367 -12.22 -24.09 2.00
C ASN A 367 -11.53 -23.60 0.71
N LEU A 368 -10.73 -22.53 0.78
CA LEU A 368 -10.10 -21.92 -0.38
C LEU A 368 -8.58 -21.87 -0.23
N THR A 369 -7.88 -22.55 -1.12
CA THR A 369 -6.43 -22.48 -1.34
C THR A 369 -6.17 -21.94 -2.74
N VAL A 370 -5.19 -21.05 -2.85
CA VAL A 370 -4.77 -20.44 -4.11
C VAL A 370 -3.27 -20.60 -4.28
N ALA A 371 -2.86 -21.02 -5.47
CA ALA A 371 -1.46 -21.10 -5.88
C ALA A 371 -1.24 -20.38 -7.20
N VAL A 372 -0.08 -19.75 -7.36
CA VAL A 372 0.35 -19.10 -8.61
C VAL A 372 1.72 -19.62 -9.03
N ASP A 373 1.91 -19.74 -10.34
CA ASP A 373 3.15 -20.26 -10.93
C ASP A 373 4.23 -19.18 -11.12
N ARG A 374 3.92 -17.91 -10.84
CA ARG A 374 4.80 -16.73 -10.94
C ARG A 374 4.55 -15.76 -9.79
N ALA A 375 5.38 -14.72 -9.71
CA ALA A 375 5.10 -13.57 -8.87
C ALA A 375 3.80 -12.89 -9.32
N ALA A 376 2.91 -12.54 -8.38
CA ALA A 376 1.59 -12.00 -8.69
C ALA A 376 1.07 -11.11 -7.56
N VAL A 377 0.25 -10.13 -7.92
CA VAL A 377 -0.61 -9.36 -7.00
C VAL A 377 -2.04 -9.79 -7.28
N VAL A 378 -2.73 -10.31 -6.27
CA VAL A 378 -4.04 -10.97 -6.41
C VAL A 378 -5.05 -10.37 -5.43
N MET A 379 -6.28 -10.15 -5.88
CA MET A 379 -7.44 -9.85 -5.05
C MET A 379 -8.53 -10.85 -5.36
N LEU A 380 -9.09 -11.45 -4.30
CA LEU A 380 -10.15 -12.43 -4.33
C LEU A 380 -11.35 -11.82 -3.60
N ASN A 381 -12.45 -11.66 -4.30
CA ASN A 381 -13.72 -11.20 -3.73
C ASN A 381 -14.73 -12.34 -3.85
N GLU A 382 -14.94 -13.03 -2.75
CA GLU A 382 -15.84 -14.17 -2.66
C GLU A 382 -17.21 -13.74 -2.12
N ASN A 383 -18.27 -14.01 -2.88
CA ASN A 383 -19.65 -13.75 -2.48
C ASN A 383 -20.49 -14.99 -2.73
N LEU A 384 -20.94 -15.68 -1.67
CA LEU A 384 -21.84 -16.86 -1.68
C LEU A 384 -21.52 -17.94 -2.73
N ASP A 385 -21.90 -17.70 -3.98
CA ASP A 385 -21.82 -18.56 -5.16
C ASP A 385 -20.90 -18.01 -6.25
N THR A 386 -20.15 -16.93 -6.00
CA THR A 386 -19.26 -16.29 -6.96
C THR A 386 -17.89 -16.00 -6.38
N LEU A 387 -16.87 -16.11 -7.22
CA LEU A 387 -15.51 -15.70 -6.92
C LEU A 387 -15.03 -14.76 -8.03
N GLN A 388 -14.77 -13.50 -7.67
CA GLN A 388 -14.10 -12.56 -8.56
C GLN A 388 -12.60 -12.56 -8.23
N ILE A 389 -11.77 -12.75 -9.26
CA ILE A 389 -10.31 -12.76 -9.15
C ILE A 389 -9.75 -11.63 -9.99
N THR A 390 -9.05 -10.70 -9.36
CA THR A 390 -8.25 -9.67 -10.02
C THR A 390 -6.77 -9.98 -9.85
N LEU A 391 -6.02 -10.01 -10.95
CA LEU A 391 -4.60 -10.39 -10.97
C LEU A 391 -3.76 -9.41 -11.80
N ALA A 392 -2.56 -9.09 -11.31
CA ALA A 392 -1.55 -8.33 -12.06
C ALA A 392 -0.14 -8.93 -11.88
N ASP A 393 0.69 -8.78 -12.90
CA ASP A 393 2.13 -9.05 -12.83
C ASP A 393 2.89 -7.82 -12.28
N PRO A 394 3.51 -7.91 -11.08
CA PRO A 394 4.29 -6.81 -10.51
C PRO A 394 5.64 -6.58 -11.21
N ASN A 395 6.11 -7.49 -12.05
CA ASN A 395 7.38 -7.34 -12.76
C ASN A 395 7.22 -6.73 -14.15
N GLN A 396 5.98 -6.66 -14.67
CA GLN A 396 5.66 -6.10 -15.99
C GLN A 396 6.37 -6.81 -17.16
N LYS A 397 6.46 -8.14 -17.10
CA LYS A 397 7.19 -8.97 -18.07
C LYS A 397 6.44 -10.21 -18.53
N GLU A 398 5.51 -10.72 -17.72
CA GLU A 398 4.81 -11.96 -18.04
C GLU A 398 3.69 -11.69 -19.05
N THR A 399 3.53 -12.60 -20.00
CA THR A 399 2.37 -12.59 -20.92
C THR A 399 1.18 -13.32 -20.32
N GLN A 400 1.44 -14.31 -19.47
CA GLN A 400 0.45 -15.14 -18.82
C GLN A 400 0.89 -15.53 -17.41
N ILE A 401 -0.08 -15.69 -16.51
CA ILE A 401 0.11 -16.29 -15.18
C ILE A 401 -0.91 -17.41 -15.01
N VAL A 402 -0.46 -18.55 -14.50
CA VAL A 402 -1.31 -19.70 -14.18
C VAL A 402 -1.61 -19.69 -12.69
N MET A 403 -2.90 -19.76 -12.36
CA MET A 403 -3.39 -19.84 -10.99
C MET A 403 -4.14 -21.16 -10.80
N ASN A 404 -3.87 -21.85 -9.70
CA ASN A 404 -4.68 -22.99 -9.25
C ASN A 404 -5.52 -22.54 -8.05
N VAL A 405 -6.79 -22.94 -8.04
CA VAL A 405 -7.76 -22.65 -6.97
C VAL A 405 -8.39 -23.96 -6.50
N SER A 406 -8.49 -24.19 -5.19
CA SER A 406 -9.14 -25.37 -4.62
C SER A 406 -10.67 -25.25 -4.59
N ALA A 407 -11.26 -24.91 -5.73
CA ALA A 407 -12.70 -24.87 -5.94
C ALA A 407 -12.99 -25.26 -7.40
N GLU A 408 -14.16 -25.85 -7.63
CA GLU A 408 -14.71 -26.00 -8.98
C GLU A 408 -15.32 -24.67 -9.42
N LEU A 409 -14.75 -24.06 -10.45
CA LEU A 409 -15.17 -22.76 -10.96
C LEU A 409 -15.72 -22.89 -12.38
N SER A 410 -16.83 -22.22 -12.68
CA SER A 410 -17.35 -22.11 -14.05
C SER A 410 -16.97 -20.76 -14.68
N CYS A 411 -16.53 -20.77 -15.94
CA CYS A 411 -16.25 -19.58 -16.76
C CYS A 411 -16.29 -19.93 -18.25
N GLU A 412 -16.60 -18.95 -19.10
CA GLU A 412 -16.72 -19.13 -20.55
C GLU A 412 -15.39 -19.39 -21.28
N THR A 413 -14.22 -19.06 -20.68
CA THR A 413 -12.90 -19.26 -21.32
C THR A 413 -11.75 -19.46 -20.31
N ASN A 414 -10.67 -20.13 -20.74
CA ASN A 414 -9.36 -20.21 -20.06
C ASN A 414 -9.31 -20.89 -18.68
N ILE A 415 -10.17 -21.88 -18.44
CA ILE A 415 -10.13 -22.74 -17.25
C ILE A 415 -9.93 -24.21 -17.61
N PHE A 416 -9.22 -24.94 -16.76
CA PHE A 416 -9.07 -26.39 -16.80
C PHE A 416 -9.47 -26.98 -15.45
N LEU A 417 -10.55 -27.76 -15.44
CA LEU A 417 -11.09 -28.40 -14.23
C LEU A 417 -10.38 -29.73 -13.97
N ASP A 418 -9.85 -29.91 -12.76
CA ASP A 418 -9.45 -31.21 -12.23
C ASP A 418 -10.50 -31.70 -11.22
N LEU A 419 -11.47 -32.45 -11.76
CA LEU A 419 -12.56 -33.07 -11.00
C LEU A 419 -12.08 -34.14 -10.00
N THR A 420 -10.81 -34.54 -10.05
CA THR A 420 -10.26 -35.55 -9.12
C THR A 420 -9.86 -34.90 -7.80
N ASN A 421 -9.37 -33.65 -7.88
CA ASN A 421 -8.83 -32.90 -6.76
C ASN A 421 -9.72 -31.71 -6.36
N ASN A 422 -10.87 -31.54 -7.02
CA ASN A 422 -11.78 -30.39 -6.88
C ASN A 422 -11.04 -29.05 -7.04
N THR A 423 -10.16 -28.96 -8.04
CA THR A 423 -9.38 -27.76 -8.33
C THR A 423 -9.66 -27.22 -9.72
N THR A 424 -9.48 -25.91 -9.88
CA THR A 424 -9.50 -25.22 -11.17
C THR A 424 -8.15 -24.60 -11.44
N GLU A 425 -7.55 -24.93 -12.59
CA GLU A 425 -6.44 -24.17 -13.16
C GLU A 425 -7.00 -23.06 -14.07
N ILE A 426 -6.52 -21.84 -13.88
CA ILE A 426 -6.97 -20.63 -14.58
C ILE A 426 -5.75 -20.01 -15.26
N ILE A 427 -5.87 -19.70 -16.55
CA ILE A 427 -4.83 -18.97 -17.29
C ILE A 427 -5.27 -17.51 -17.46
N PHE A 428 -4.52 -16.60 -16.84
CA PHE A 428 -4.72 -15.15 -16.98
C PHE A 428 -3.83 -14.60 -18.10
N ASP A 429 -4.45 -14.12 -19.18
CA ASP A 429 -3.77 -13.36 -20.23
C ASP A 429 -3.53 -11.93 -19.74
N LEU A 430 -2.27 -11.51 -19.67
CA LEU A 430 -1.89 -10.23 -19.10
C LEU A 430 -1.80 -9.13 -20.15
N PRO A 431 -2.17 -7.87 -19.82
CA PRO A 431 -2.07 -6.76 -20.76
C PRO A 431 -0.62 -6.48 -21.18
N GLN A 432 -0.41 -6.24 -22.48
CA GLN A 432 0.90 -6.03 -23.09
C GLN A 432 1.12 -4.59 -23.56
N GLY A 433 2.35 -4.25 -23.95
CA GLY A 433 2.71 -2.95 -24.50
C GLY A 433 2.53 -1.81 -23.49
N LEU A 434 1.72 -0.81 -23.83
CA LEU A 434 1.47 0.36 -22.96
C LEU A 434 0.68 0.03 -21.69
N PHE A 435 0.15 -1.18 -21.57
CA PHE A 435 -0.68 -1.63 -20.46
C PHE A 435 0.02 -2.60 -19.51
N LEU A 436 1.33 -2.83 -19.68
CA LEU A 436 2.09 -3.69 -18.77
C LEU A 436 1.89 -3.27 -17.30
N GLY A 437 1.64 -4.23 -16.42
CA GLY A 437 1.34 -4.01 -15.00
C GLY A 437 -0.12 -3.64 -14.70
N LYS A 438 -0.98 -3.45 -15.71
CA LYS A 438 -2.42 -3.33 -15.51
C LYS A 438 -3.00 -4.69 -15.12
N SER A 439 -3.93 -4.69 -14.16
CA SER A 439 -4.63 -5.89 -13.74
C SER A 439 -5.69 -6.36 -14.75
N VAL A 440 -6.01 -7.64 -14.67
CA VAL A 440 -7.17 -8.28 -15.32
C VAL A 440 -8.09 -8.86 -14.26
N THR A 441 -9.39 -8.88 -14.54
CA THR A 441 -10.41 -9.35 -13.60
C THR A 441 -11.31 -10.35 -14.28
N TYR A 442 -11.39 -11.56 -13.73
CA TYR A 442 -12.30 -12.62 -14.16
C TYR A 442 -13.32 -12.89 -13.05
N ASN A 443 -14.55 -13.22 -13.44
CA ASN A 443 -15.63 -13.58 -12.53
C ASN A 443 -15.99 -15.04 -12.77
N PHE A 444 -16.15 -15.79 -11.69
CA PHE A 444 -16.45 -17.21 -11.71
C PHE A 444 -17.69 -17.49 -10.87
N GLU A 445 -18.49 -18.46 -11.28
CA GLU A 445 -19.45 -19.10 -10.36
C GLU A 445 -18.75 -20.27 -9.67
N ILE A 446 -18.97 -20.41 -8.37
CA ILE A 446 -18.51 -21.53 -7.57
C ILE A 446 -19.52 -22.66 -7.77
N ILE A 447 -19.09 -23.76 -8.38
CA ILE A 447 -19.92 -24.95 -8.51
C ILE A 447 -19.96 -25.61 -7.13
N PRO A 448 -21.13 -25.68 -6.46
CA PRO A 448 -21.22 -26.35 -5.18
C PRO A 448 -20.83 -27.81 -5.37
N GLU A 449 -20.05 -28.38 -4.44
CA GLU A 449 -19.82 -29.82 -4.46
C GLU A 449 -21.19 -30.53 -4.63
N PRO A 450 -21.33 -31.45 -5.59
CA PRO A 450 -22.59 -32.13 -5.79
C PRO A 450 -22.98 -32.76 -4.46
N PHE A 451 -24.14 -32.36 -3.92
CA PHE A 451 -24.76 -32.98 -2.75
C PHE A 451 -24.58 -34.48 -2.90
N THR A 452 -23.71 -35.06 -2.07
CA THR A 452 -23.33 -36.47 -2.18
C THR A 452 -24.59 -37.30 -2.36
N PHE A 453 -24.54 -38.29 -3.26
CA PHE A 453 -25.66 -39.15 -3.68
C PHE A 453 -26.54 -39.67 -2.51
N PHE A 454 -25.97 -39.72 -1.31
CA PHE A 454 -26.63 -40.01 -0.04
C PHE A 454 -27.77 -39.05 0.34
N ASN A 455 -27.63 -37.74 0.14
CA ASN A 455 -28.67 -36.77 0.45
C ASN A 455 -29.76 -36.72 -0.61
N PHE A 456 -29.44 -37.00 -1.88
CA PHE A 456 -30.45 -37.17 -2.93
C PHE A 456 -31.34 -38.40 -2.67
N LEU A 457 -30.76 -39.49 -2.16
CA LEU A 457 -31.51 -40.67 -1.73
C LEU A 457 -32.38 -40.37 -0.49
N PHE A 458 -31.89 -39.57 0.46
CA PHE A 458 -32.67 -39.11 1.62
C PHE A 458 -33.83 -38.20 1.20
N PHE A 459 -33.63 -37.32 0.22
CA PHE A 459 -34.66 -36.44 -0.32
C PHE A 459 -35.75 -37.24 -1.07
N LEU A 460 -35.35 -38.26 -1.84
CA LEU A 460 -36.26 -39.22 -2.49
C LEU A 460 -37.00 -40.11 -1.47
N LEU A 461 -36.32 -40.60 -0.42
CA LEU A 461 -36.92 -41.41 0.64
C LEU A 461 -37.86 -40.60 1.54
N TYR A 462 -37.54 -39.33 1.82
CA TYR A 462 -38.42 -38.41 2.57
C TYR A 462 -39.70 -38.09 1.79
N TYR A 463 -39.60 -37.88 0.47
CA TYR A 463 -40.76 -37.68 -0.40
C TYR A 463 -41.58 -38.97 -0.64
N ALA A 464 -40.93 -40.14 -0.69
CA ALA A 464 -41.63 -41.42 -0.82
C ALA A 464 -42.39 -41.81 0.46
N LYS A 465 -41.92 -41.37 1.64
CA LYS A 465 -42.56 -41.68 2.93
C LYS A 465 -43.75 -40.77 3.27
N ASN A 466 -43.83 -39.58 2.68
CA ASN A 466 -44.93 -38.62 2.87
C ASN A 466 -46.03 -38.70 1.78
N ARG A 467 -46.02 -39.76 0.96
CA ARG A 467 -47.04 -40.03 -0.08
C ARG A 467 -47.78 -41.36 0.08
N ASN A 468 -47.84 -41.91 1.29
CA ASN A 468 -48.75 -43.00 1.65
C ASN A 468 -49.65 -42.61 2.82
#